data_AF-A0A959NUG2-F1
#
_entry.id   AF-A0A959NUG2-F1
#
_cell.length_a   1.000
_cell.length_b   1.000
_cell.length_c   1.000
_cell.angle_alpha   90.00
_cell.angle_beta   90.00
_cell.angle_gamma   90.00
#
_symmetry.space_group_name_H-M   'P 1'
#
loop_
_entity.id
_entity.type
_entity.pdbx_description
1 polymer ?
#
loop_
_entity_poly.entity_id
_entity_poly.type
_entity_poly.pdbx_seq_one_letter_code
_entity_poly.pdbx_strand_id
1 'polypeptide(L)'
;MKKLLLIIFTILAISNLDTFGQFHNYVVKYGIQSFIIQPSTEFNNDSYKLSLLGRGFLRKELNSYLEAELGVAIGELNGKDPINKNWSTFILPTDLRIIFSPIASANTSPYFYSGIGLLRWYNTQNSSLRSPNKSDKIGWALEIPVGAGTEIKIGNETLLNLSFGYNFIQSDDINYFNSPDANDGYFNVGIGLTFVMGAGLTDEDHDGLNKDFEISIGTSPTNSDSDGDGITDYDEINTYNTNPLNKDTDNDGLTDFDEINIHNSDPKSIDTDGDDIFDGAEVNTYKTNPNSKDSDNDGLGDNYEINAYKTNPANNDSDSDKLYDKEEIQKYKTDPNNADTDGDGLSDGEEIIKYKTNPLVPDSENIQRISDDKAFNLNQQNQTILEGISFELNKAEILENSKKILQQAL
;
A
#
# COMPACT_ATOMS: atom_id res chain seq x y z
N MET A 1 17.26 -44.84 1.60
CA MET A 1 18.01 -43.70 1.03
C MET A 1 17.63 -43.37 -0.41
N LYS A 2 17.69 -44.29 -1.39
CA LYS A 2 17.36 -43.97 -2.80
C LYS A 2 15.90 -43.52 -3.06
N LYS A 3 14.91 -43.98 -2.27
CA LYS A 3 13.50 -43.50 -2.36
C LYS A 3 13.26 -42.12 -1.74
N LEU A 4 14.06 -41.74 -0.74
CA LEU A 4 13.98 -40.41 -0.10
C LEU A 4 14.59 -39.34 -1.01
N LEU A 5 15.65 -39.69 -1.75
CA LEU A 5 16.30 -38.80 -2.71
C LEU A 5 15.39 -38.47 -3.90
N LEU A 6 14.54 -39.41 -4.35
CA LEU A 6 13.61 -39.19 -5.44
C LEU A 6 12.51 -38.20 -5.03
N ILE A 7 11.97 -38.31 -3.80
CA ILE A 7 10.97 -37.38 -3.25
C ILE A 7 11.58 -35.96 -3.12
N ILE A 8 12.81 -35.86 -2.63
CA ILE A 8 13.52 -34.57 -2.52
C ILE A 8 13.79 -33.97 -3.91
N PHE A 9 14.12 -34.79 -4.92
CA PHE A 9 14.33 -34.31 -6.29
C PHE A 9 13.04 -33.86 -6.96
N THR A 10 11.89 -34.51 -6.68
CA THR A 10 10.59 -34.05 -7.19
C THR A 10 10.17 -32.74 -6.54
N ILE A 11 10.45 -32.55 -5.24
CA ILE A 11 10.19 -31.29 -4.52
C ILE A 11 11.07 -30.15 -5.08
N LEU A 12 12.34 -30.43 -5.39
CA LEU A 12 13.28 -29.47 -6.01
C LEU A 12 12.96 -29.15 -7.49
N ALA A 13 12.28 -30.04 -8.20
CA ALA A 13 11.81 -29.75 -9.57
C ALA A 13 10.58 -28.82 -9.59
N ILE A 14 9.84 -28.72 -8.48
CA ILE A 14 8.64 -27.87 -8.35
C ILE A 14 9.02 -26.44 -7.91
N SER A 15 10.23 -26.21 -7.37
CA SER A 15 10.68 -24.89 -6.88
C SER A 15 11.12 -23.90 -7.97
N ASN A 16 10.83 -24.17 -9.24
CA ASN A 16 11.08 -23.26 -10.37
C ASN A 16 9.78 -22.83 -11.09
N LEU A 17 8.63 -23.10 -10.49
CA LEU A 17 7.38 -22.50 -10.89
C LEU A 17 7.17 -21.29 -9.97
N ASP A 18 6.62 -20.20 -10.48
CA ASP A 18 6.13 -19.10 -9.63
C ASP A 18 4.99 -19.67 -8.77
N THR A 19 5.34 -20.24 -7.62
CA THR A 19 4.44 -21.02 -6.77
C THR A 19 3.70 -20.07 -5.85
N PHE A 20 2.51 -19.67 -6.26
CA PHE A 20 1.53 -19.07 -5.36
C PHE A 20 0.84 -20.17 -4.54
N GLY A 21 0.52 -19.85 -3.28
CA GLY A 21 -0.07 -20.76 -2.30
C GLY A 21 -1.36 -21.47 -2.69
N GLN A 22 -2.35 -20.88 -3.34
CA GLN A 22 -3.70 -21.48 -3.41
C GLN A 22 -4.44 -20.99 -4.65
N PHE A 23 -5.64 -21.51 -4.93
CA PHE A 23 -6.66 -20.70 -5.60
C PHE A 23 -7.13 -19.65 -4.59
N HIS A 24 -6.36 -18.56 -4.45
CA HIS A 24 -6.55 -17.50 -3.46
C HIS A 24 -7.81 -16.67 -3.69
N ASN A 25 -8.11 -15.84 -2.70
CA ASN A 25 -9.04 -14.71 -2.80
C ASN A 25 -10.47 -15.19 -3.05
N TYR A 26 -11.00 -15.92 -2.08
CA TYR A 26 -12.41 -16.25 -2.04
C TYR A 26 -12.97 -16.05 -0.64
N VAL A 27 -14.26 -15.73 -0.57
CA VAL A 27 -14.92 -15.50 0.72
C VAL A 27 -15.24 -16.83 1.41
N VAL A 28 -15.85 -17.75 0.66
CA VAL A 28 -16.20 -19.12 1.12
C VAL A 28 -16.12 -20.09 -0.06
N LYS A 29 -15.69 -21.32 0.21
CA LYS A 29 -15.86 -22.47 -0.68
C LYS A 29 -16.92 -23.40 -0.11
N TYR A 30 -17.68 -24.06 -0.96
CA TYR A 30 -18.59 -25.13 -0.54
C TYR A 30 -18.51 -26.27 -1.53
N GLY A 31 -18.85 -27.47 -1.12
CA GLY A 31 -18.76 -28.59 -2.04
C GLY A 31 -19.45 -29.85 -1.60
N ILE A 32 -19.49 -30.79 -2.53
CA ILE A 32 -20.03 -32.12 -2.36
C ILE A 32 -19.01 -33.15 -2.83
N GLN A 33 -18.88 -34.25 -2.11
CA GLN A 33 -17.98 -35.35 -2.41
C GLN A 33 -18.70 -36.68 -2.28
N SER A 34 -18.36 -37.61 -3.17
CA SER A 34 -18.73 -39.02 -3.08
C SER A 34 -17.47 -39.84 -2.85
N PHE A 35 -17.51 -40.73 -1.87
CA PHE A 35 -16.39 -41.59 -1.53
C PHE A 35 -16.77 -43.06 -1.69
N ILE A 36 -15.79 -43.83 -2.17
CA ILE A 36 -15.71 -45.26 -1.89
C ILE A 36 -14.92 -45.39 -0.59
N ILE A 37 -15.50 -46.10 0.37
CA ILE A 37 -14.85 -46.36 1.66
C ILE A 37 -14.55 -47.84 1.83
N GLN A 38 -13.52 -48.15 2.59
CA GLN A 38 -13.13 -49.50 2.95
C GLN A 38 -12.95 -49.57 4.46
N PRO A 39 -13.82 -50.31 5.18
CA PRO A 39 -13.65 -50.52 6.61
C PRO A 39 -12.30 -51.16 6.91
N SER A 40 -11.66 -50.69 7.98
CA SER A 40 -10.45 -51.25 8.56
C SER A 40 -10.81 -51.68 9.97
N THR A 41 -11.05 -52.98 10.14
CA THR A 41 -11.49 -53.60 11.39
C THR A 41 -10.71 -54.88 11.66
N GLU A 42 -10.98 -55.57 12.77
CA GLU A 42 -10.33 -56.84 13.16
C GLU A 42 -10.66 -57.99 12.19
N PHE A 43 -11.62 -57.79 11.29
CA PHE A 43 -12.06 -58.78 10.31
C PHE A 43 -11.17 -58.73 9.05
N ASN A 44 -10.06 -59.47 9.07
CA ASN A 44 -8.96 -59.36 8.10
C ASN A 44 -9.30 -59.74 6.62
N ASN A 45 -8.74 -58.90 5.73
CA ASN A 45 -8.37 -58.95 4.30
C ASN A 45 -9.31 -59.37 3.14
N ASP A 46 -10.30 -60.25 3.29
CA ASP A 46 -11.16 -60.65 2.14
C ASP A 46 -12.65 -60.29 2.33
N SER A 47 -12.91 -59.36 3.24
CA SER A 47 -14.24 -58.95 3.68
C SER A 47 -14.81 -57.75 2.93
N TYR A 48 -14.08 -57.21 1.93
CA TYR A 48 -14.47 -55.98 1.24
C TYR A 48 -15.85 -56.11 0.59
N LYS A 49 -16.73 -55.18 0.97
CA LYS A 49 -17.96 -54.87 0.26
C LYS A 49 -17.95 -53.40 -0.11
N LEU A 50 -18.52 -53.11 -1.27
CA LEU A 50 -18.73 -51.74 -1.72
C LEU A 50 -19.45 -50.97 -0.62
N SER A 51 -18.79 -49.93 -0.15
CA SER A 51 -19.28 -49.02 0.88
C SER A 51 -19.15 -47.62 0.32
N LEU A 52 -20.21 -46.83 0.46
CA LEU A 52 -20.31 -45.50 -0.14
C LEU A 52 -20.62 -44.46 0.94
N LEU A 53 -20.10 -43.26 0.75
CA LEU A 53 -20.30 -42.12 1.63
C LEU A 53 -20.46 -40.85 0.78
N GLY A 54 -21.55 -40.11 1.00
CA GLY A 54 -21.73 -38.77 0.45
C GLY A 54 -21.42 -37.73 1.51
N ARG A 55 -20.64 -36.70 1.18
CA ARG A 55 -20.24 -35.62 2.09
C ARG A 55 -20.54 -34.26 1.48
N GLY A 56 -21.10 -33.36 2.27
CA GLY A 56 -21.16 -31.93 1.97
C GLY A 56 -20.22 -31.16 2.90
N PHE A 57 -19.65 -30.06 2.43
CA PHE A 57 -18.76 -29.24 3.25
C PHE A 57 -18.83 -27.74 2.94
N LEU A 58 -18.40 -26.94 3.91
CA LEU A 58 -18.10 -25.52 3.81
C LEU A 58 -16.64 -25.29 4.18
N ARG A 59 -15.96 -24.39 3.48
CA ARG A 59 -14.56 -24.02 3.68
C ARG A 59 -14.41 -22.52 3.74
N LYS A 60 -13.56 -22.07 4.67
CA LYS A 60 -13.15 -20.68 4.80
C LYS A 60 -11.64 -20.59 4.74
N GLU A 61 -11.14 -19.66 3.94
CA GLU A 61 -9.71 -19.33 3.92
C GLU A 61 -9.30 -18.70 5.26
N LEU A 62 -8.19 -19.15 5.82
CA LEU A 62 -7.57 -18.56 7.02
C LEU A 62 -6.37 -17.70 6.64
N ASN A 63 -5.61 -18.14 5.64
CA ASN A 63 -4.52 -17.44 4.97
C ASN A 63 -4.19 -18.18 3.66
N SER A 64 -3.17 -17.70 2.94
CA SER A 64 -2.67 -18.22 1.66
C SER A 64 -2.33 -19.72 1.58
N TYR A 65 -2.25 -20.42 2.71
CA TYR A 65 -1.91 -21.84 2.75
C TYR A 65 -2.91 -22.69 3.54
N LEU A 66 -3.78 -22.08 4.34
CA LEU A 66 -4.62 -22.77 5.31
C LEU A 66 -6.10 -22.46 5.10
N GLU A 67 -6.91 -23.52 5.06
CA GLU A 67 -8.38 -23.43 5.09
C GLU A 67 -8.92 -24.17 6.32
N ALA A 68 -10.02 -23.66 6.88
CA ALA A 68 -10.85 -24.43 7.81
C ALA A 68 -12.03 -25.02 7.03
N GLU A 69 -12.28 -26.33 7.16
CA GLU A 69 -13.39 -27.04 6.53
C GLU A 69 -14.33 -27.63 7.57
N LEU A 70 -15.62 -27.32 7.49
CA LEU A 70 -16.68 -27.99 8.23
C LEU A 70 -17.42 -28.95 7.28
N GLY A 71 -17.50 -30.22 7.64
CA GLY A 71 -18.16 -31.24 6.83
C GLY A 71 -19.19 -32.08 7.57
N VAL A 72 -20.20 -32.52 6.82
CA VAL A 72 -21.20 -33.51 7.27
C VAL A 72 -21.33 -34.56 6.18
N ALA A 73 -21.28 -35.84 6.55
CA ALA A 73 -21.44 -36.93 5.61
C ALA A 73 -22.46 -37.96 6.07
N ILE A 74 -22.92 -38.77 5.12
CA ILE A 74 -23.87 -39.87 5.32
C ILE A 74 -23.43 -41.06 4.47
N GLY A 75 -23.40 -42.25 5.06
CA GLY A 75 -22.92 -43.44 4.35
C GLY A 75 -23.14 -44.74 5.10
N GLU A 76 -22.62 -45.81 4.52
CA GLU A 76 -22.76 -47.15 5.08
C GLU A 76 -21.45 -47.93 4.92
N LEU A 77 -20.92 -48.43 6.03
CA LEU A 77 -19.80 -49.36 6.08
C LEU A 77 -20.34 -50.78 5.96
N ASN A 78 -19.85 -51.51 4.97
CA ASN A 78 -20.24 -52.88 4.70
C ASN A 78 -19.02 -53.78 4.74
N GLY A 79 -19.19 -54.97 5.33
CA GLY A 79 -18.15 -55.99 5.29
C GLY A 79 -18.67 -57.39 5.52
N LYS A 80 -17.74 -58.31 5.69
CA LYS A 80 -17.99 -59.68 6.13
C LYS A 80 -17.22 -59.98 7.41
N ASP A 81 -17.82 -60.78 8.27
CA ASP A 81 -17.15 -61.35 9.42
C ASP A 81 -16.29 -62.58 9.00
N PRO A 82 -15.39 -63.07 9.87
CA PRO A 82 -14.59 -64.28 9.65
C PRO A 82 -15.36 -65.57 9.28
N ILE A 83 -16.68 -65.63 9.49
CA ILE A 83 -17.52 -66.77 9.09
C ILE A 83 -18.35 -66.47 7.83
N ASN A 84 -17.94 -65.46 7.06
CA ASN A 84 -18.53 -65.03 5.79
C ASN A 84 -19.99 -64.53 5.89
N LYS A 85 -20.42 -64.06 7.05
CA LYS A 85 -21.71 -63.36 7.21
C LYS A 85 -21.50 -61.86 7.04
N ASN A 86 -22.50 -61.22 6.46
CA ASN A 86 -22.43 -59.79 6.20
C ASN A 86 -22.73 -59.01 7.48
N TRP A 87 -21.99 -57.92 7.67
CA TRP A 87 -22.35 -56.87 8.61
C TRP A 87 -22.46 -55.55 7.86
N SER A 88 -23.26 -54.65 8.41
CA SER A 88 -23.45 -53.32 7.85
C SER A 88 -23.77 -52.29 8.92
N THR A 89 -23.21 -51.10 8.75
CA THR A 89 -23.27 -50.01 9.73
C THR A 89 -23.50 -48.70 9.02
N PHE A 90 -24.64 -48.09 9.32
CA PHE A 90 -24.92 -46.72 8.90
C PHE A 90 -24.05 -45.76 9.70
N ILE A 91 -23.46 -44.79 9.01
CA ILE A 91 -22.59 -43.77 9.60
C ILE A 91 -23.01 -42.36 9.18
N LEU A 92 -22.91 -41.44 10.13
CA LEU A 92 -23.14 -40.00 9.95
C LEU A 92 -21.98 -39.24 10.63
N PRO A 93 -20.81 -39.13 9.96
CA PRO A 93 -19.69 -38.33 10.44
C PRO A 93 -19.96 -36.83 10.30
N THR A 94 -19.44 -36.05 11.24
CA THR A 94 -19.43 -34.58 11.22
C THR A 94 -18.09 -34.11 11.73
N ASP A 95 -17.36 -33.36 10.90
CA ASP A 95 -15.95 -33.11 11.11
C ASP A 95 -15.55 -31.65 10.85
N LEU A 96 -14.53 -31.19 11.57
CA LEU A 96 -13.81 -29.94 11.33
C LEU A 96 -12.38 -30.29 10.93
N ARG A 97 -11.93 -29.83 9.76
CA ARG A 97 -10.59 -30.09 9.23
C ARG A 97 -9.82 -28.80 9.04
N ILE A 98 -8.51 -28.88 9.24
CA ILE A 98 -7.57 -27.90 8.71
C ILE A 98 -7.00 -28.49 7.42
N ILE A 99 -7.06 -27.71 6.35
CA ILE A 99 -6.53 -28.04 5.05
C ILE A 99 -5.29 -27.18 4.83
N PHE A 100 -4.19 -27.83 4.45
CA PHE A 100 -2.93 -27.18 4.13
C PHE A 100 -2.58 -27.40 2.67
N SER A 101 -2.55 -26.32 1.89
CA SER A 101 -2.22 -26.30 0.47
C SER A 101 -0.86 -25.62 0.30
N PRO A 102 0.26 -26.37 0.30
CA PRO A 102 1.60 -25.77 0.29
C PRO A 102 1.99 -25.15 -1.04
N ILE A 103 1.37 -25.61 -2.14
CA ILE A 103 1.74 -25.27 -3.50
C ILE A 103 0.47 -25.28 -4.33
N ALA A 104 0.23 -24.23 -5.11
CA ALA A 104 -0.73 -24.25 -6.20
C ALA A 104 -0.04 -23.91 -7.53
N SER A 105 -0.58 -24.48 -8.61
CA SER A 105 -0.33 -24.05 -9.98
C SER A 105 -1.58 -23.33 -10.50
N ALA A 106 -1.50 -22.74 -11.69
CA ALA A 106 -2.62 -22.05 -12.34
C ALA A 106 -3.93 -22.87 -12.37
N ASN A 107 -3.84 -24.20 -12.45
CA ASN A 107 -4.99 -25.09 -12.60
C ASN A 107 -5.10 -26.18 -11.53
N THR A 108 -4.13 -26.33 -10.62
CA THR A 108 -4.14 -27.43 -9.64
C THR A 108 -3.62 -27.00 -8.28
N SER A 109 -4.31 -27.38 -7.20
CA SER A 109 -3.92 -27.13 -5.81
C SER A 109 -3.89 -28.46 -5.04
N PRO A 110 -2.75 -29.15 -4.93
CA PRO A 110 -2.59 -30.27 -3.99
C PRO A 110 -2.67 -29.80 -2.53
N TYR A 111 -3.30 -30.61 -1.68
CA TYR A 111 -3.47 -30.29 -0.26
C TYR A 111 -3.36 -31.52 0.64
N PHE A 112 -3.05 -31.27 1.90
CA PHE A 112 -3.15 -32.22 3.01
C PHE A 112 -4.26 -31.78 3.95
N TYR A 113 -4.87 -32.71 4.66
CA TYR A 113 -5.84 -32.35 5.70
C TYR A 113 -5.69 -33.23 6.93
N SER A 114 -6.01 -32.64 8.07
CA SER A 114 -6.22 -33.35 9.34
C SER A 114 -7.35 -32.66 10.09
N GLY A 115 -8.11 -33.41 10.86
CA GLY A 115 -9.24 -32.84 11.59
C GLY A 115 -9.65 -33.65 12.81
N ILE A 116 -10.80 -33.24 13.34
CA ILE A 116 -11.49 -33.90 14.44
C ILE A 116 -12.97 -33.93 14.11
N GLY A 117 -13.65 -35.03 14.44
CA GLY A 117 -15.07 -35.18 14.16
C GLY A 117 -15.79 -36.03 15.19
N LEU A 118 -17.11 -36.01 15.08
CA LEU A 118 -18.02 -36.88 15.82
C LEU A 118 -18.70 -37.82 14.82
N LEU A 119 -18.54 -39.11 15.05
CA LEU A 119 -19.17 -40.15 14.27
C LEU A 119 -20.40 -40.68 15.01
N ARG A 120 -21.58 -40.48 14.41
CA ARG A 120 -22.77 -41.22 14.79
C ARG A 120 -22.85 -42.51 14.00
N TRP A 121 -23.06 -43.64 14.65
CA TRP A 121 -23.22 -44.92 13.96
C TRP A 121 -24.41 -45.75 14.45
N TYR A 122 -24.93 -46.59 13.56
CA TYR A 122 -26.00 -47.54 13.84
C TYR A 122 -25.77 -48.84 13.05
N ASN A 123 -25.57 -49.95 13.78
CA ASN A 123 -25.44 -51.28 13.19
C ASN A 123 -26.80 -51.71 12.59
N THR A 124 -26.88 -51.77 11.25
CA THR A 124 -28.08 -52.18 10.51
C THR A 124 -28.13 -53.71 10.38
N GLN A 125 -26.97 -54.34 10.19
CA GLN A 125 -26.79 -55.80 10.19
C GLN A 125 -25.62 -56.15 11.10
N ASN A 126 -25.92 -56.83 12.20
CA ASN A 126 -24.92 -57.21 13.20
C ASN A 126 -24.02 -58.33 12.67
N SER A 127 -22.75 -58.32 13.09
CA SER A 127 -21.87 -59.48 12.96
C SER A 127 -22.48 -60.72 13.63
N SER A 128 -22.27 -61.89 13.03
CA SER A 128 -22.74 -63.16 13.60
C SER A 128 -21.76 -63.74 14.63
N LEU A 129 -20.61 -63.09 14.83
CA LEU A 129 -19.65 -63.44 15.86
C LEU A 129 -20.04 -62.92 17.23
N ARG A 130 -19.68 -63.69 18.25
CA ARG A 130 -19.82 -63.26 19.64
C ARG A 130 -18.60 -62.43 20.03
N SER A 131 -18.83 -61.15 20.34
CA SER A 131 -17.80 -60.25 20.86
C SER A 131 -17.24 -60.72 22.21
N PRO A 132 -15.93 -60.53 22.45
CA PRO A 132 -15.32 -60.66 23.77
C PRO A 132 -16.00 -59.81 24.85
N ASN A 133 -16.36 -58.57 24.51
CA ASN A 133 -17.05 -57.61 25.37
C ASN A 133 -18.48 -57.33 24.88
N LYS A 134 -19.27 -56.62 25.69
CA LYS A 134 -20.62 -56.18 25.26
C LYS A 134 -20.49 -55.17 24.12
N SER A 135 -21.03 -55.51 22.96
CA SER A 135 -21.14 -54.59 21.83
C SER A 135 -22.45 -53.82 21.84
N ASP A 136 -22.35 -52.53 21.54
CA ASP A 136 -23.53 -51.68 21.38
C ASP A 136 -24.03 -51.68 19.93
N LYS A 137 -25.32 -51.46 19.73
CA LYS A 137 -25.94 -51.39 18.39
C LYS A 137 -25.96 -49.97 17.82
N ILE A 138 -25.73 -48.99 18.68
CA ILE A 138 -25.90 -47.59 18.36
C ILE A 138 -24.98 -46.77 19.26
N GLY A 139 -24.24 -45.82 18.69
CA GLY A 139 -23.28 -45.07 19.48
C GLY A 139 -22.80 -43.79 18.82
N TRP A 140 -21.94 -43.12 19.59
CA TRP A 140 -21.14 -41.98 19.18
C TRP A 140 -19.68 -42.34 19.40
N ALA A 141 -18.82 -41.93 18.48
CA ALA A 141 -17.38 -42.07 18.61
C ALA A 141 -16.70 -40.78 18.18
N LEU A 142 -15.51 -40.52 18.74
CA LEU A 142 -14.61 -39.53 18.18
C LEU A 142 -14.03 -40.09 16.88
N GLU A 143 -13.93 -39.26 15.85
CA GLU A 143 -13.18 -39.59 14.63
C GLU A 143 -12.06 -38.59 14.36
N ILE A 144 -10.96 -39.07 13.80
CA ILE A 144 -9.81 -38.26 13.38
C ILE A 144 -9.60 -38.51 11.88
N PRO A 145 -10.13 -37.63 11.01
CA PRO A 145 -9.86 -37.67 9.58
C PRO A 145 -8.45 -37.17 9.29
N VAL A 146 -7.69 -37.94 8.52
CA VAL A 146 -6.41 -37.51 7.93
C VAL A 146 -6.35 -37.91 6.46
N GLY A 147 -5.71 -37.10 5.63
CA GLY A 147 -5.57 -37.45 4.22
C GLY A 147 -4.91 -36.38 3.38
N ALA A 148 -5.02 -36.57 2.08
CA ALA A 148 -4.53 -35.66 1.08
C ALA A 148 -5.48 -35.62 -0.11
N GLY A 149 -5.34 -34.59 -0.94
CA GLY A 149 -6.13 -34.44 -2.14
C GLY A 149 -5.54 -33.42 -3.08
N THR A 150 -6.29 -33.13 -4.13
CA THR A 150 -6.00 -32.05 -5.06
C THR A 150 -7.29 -31.46 -5.58
N GLU A 151 -7.32 -30.14 -5.70
CA GLU A 151 -8.36 -29.41 -6.41
C GLU A 151 -7.85 -29.03 -7.81
N ILE A 152 -8.67 -29.25 -8.83
CA ILE A 152 -8.34 -28.96 -10.22
C ILE A 152 -9.38 -27.96 -10.75
N LYS A 153 -8.93 -26.82 -11.28
CA LYS A 153 -9.83 -25.82 -11.86
C LYS A 153 -10.49 -26.36 -13.12
N ILE A 154 -11.82 -26.37 -13.15
CA ILE A 154 -12.61 -26.81 -14.32
C ILE A 154 -13.57 -25.72 -14.83
N GLY A 155 -13.67 -24.60 -14.11
CA GLY A 155 -14.41 -23.40 -14.50
C GLY A 155 -13.93 -22.20 -13.69
N ASN A 156 -14.57 -21.04 -13.86
CA ASN A 156 -14.17 -19.82 -13.15
C ASN A 156 -14.34 -19.97 -11.63
N GLU A 157 -15.44 -20.60 -11.21
CA GLU A 157 -15.81 -20.76 -9.79
C GLU A 157 -16.05 -22.24 -9.43
N THR A 158 -15.54 -23.17 -10.24
CA THR A 158 -15.79 -24.61 -10.05
C THR A 158 -14.49 -25.38 -10.14
N LEU A 159 -14.25 -26.20 -9.12
CA LEU A 159 -13.08 -27.05 -8.97
C LEU A 159 -13.53 -28.52 -8.87
N LEU A 160 -12.82 -29.41 -9.56
CA LEU A 160 -12.88 -30.84 -9.34
C LEU A 160 -12.00 -31.18 -8.14
N ASN A 161 -12.57 -31.84 -7.12
CA ASN A 161 -11.85 -32.26 -5.93
C ASN A 161 -11.62 -33.77 -5.96
N LEU A 162 -10.36 -34.20 -5.88
CA LEU A 162 -9.97 -35.60 -5.71
C LEU A 162 -9.30 -35.75 -4.34
N SER A 163 -9.69 -36.74 -3.55
CA SER A 163 -9.13 -36.93 -2.20
C SER A 163 -8.98 -38.40 -1.84
N PHE A 164 -8.06 -38.67 -0.93
CA PHE A 164 -7.92 -39.96 -0.28
C PHE A 164 -7.48 -39.75 1.17
N GLY A 165 -7.84 -40.68 2.04
CA GLY A 165 -7.49 -40.58 3.44
C GLY A 165 -7.87 -41.78 4.27
N TYR A 166 -7.72 -41.61 5.57
CA TYR A 166 -8.09 -42.56 6.59
C TYR A 166 -8.81 -41.84 7.73
N ASN A 167 -9.86 -42.47 8.25
CA ASN A 167 -10.56 -41.99 9.44
C ASN A 167 -10.30 -42.99 10.57
N PHE A 168 -9.60 -42.53 11.61
CA PHE A 168 -9.46 -43.27 12.85
C PHE A 168 -10.74 -43.07 13.67
N ILE A 169 -11.33 -44.14 14.19
CA ILE A 169 -12.52 -44.07 15.03
C ILE A 169 -12.13 -44.55 16.42
N GLN A 170 -12.43 -43.77 17.45
CA GLN A 170 -12.18 -44.17 18.84
C GLN A 170 -13.33 -45.06 19.36
N SER A 171 -13.57 -46.17 18.68
CA SER A 171 -14.58 -47.18 19.02
C SER A 171 -14.28 -48.47 18.27
N ASP A 172 -14.55 -49.59 18.94
CA ASP A 172 -14.36 -50.95 18.41
C ASP A 172 -15.72 -51.59 18.07
N ASP A 173 -16.82 -50.83 18.14
CA ASP A 173 -18.19 -51.34 17.98
C ASP A 173 -18.77 -51.09 16.58
N ILE A 174 -17.96 -50.55 15.65
CA ILE A 174 -18.45 -50.12 14.33
C ILE A 174 -18.90 -51.32 13.51
N ASN A 175 -18.28 -52.48 13.70
CA ASN A 175 -18.63 -53.75 13.06
C ASN A 175 -19.50 -54.66 13.98
N TYR A 176 -20.01 -54.12 15.10
CA TYR A 176 -20.68 -54.86 16.18
C TYR A 176 -19.78 -55.91 16.87
N PHE A 177 -18.45 -55.68 16.91
CA PHE A 177 -17.47 -56.60 17.48
C PHE A 177 -16.43 -55.92 18.38
N ASN A 178 -16.70 -55.89 19.70
CA ASN A 178 -15.85 -55.20 20.66
C ASN A 178 -14.63 -56.03 21.08
N SER A 179 -13.44 -55.61 20.65
CA SER A 179 -12.15 -56.20 21.01
C SER A 179 -11.18 -55.13 21.54
N PRO A 180 -10.75 -55.19 22.82
CA PRO A 180 -10.10 -54.08 23.53
C PRO A 180 -8.72 -53.64 23.01
N ASP A 181 -8.15 -54.35 22.03
CA ASP A 181 -6.81 -54.10 21.49
C ASP A 181 -6.81 -53.46 20.09
N ALA A 182 -7.97 -53.13 19.53
CA ALA A 182 -8.07 -52.63 18.16
C ALA A 182 -9.23 -51.64 17.98
N ASN A 183 -8.89 -50.41 17.56
CA ASN A 183 -9.86 -49.39 17.17
C ASN A 183 -10.25 -49.57 15.69
N ASP A 184 -11.53 -49.43 15.39
CA ASP A 184 -12.03 -49.44 14.03
C ASP A 184 -11.63 -48.17 13.26
N GLY A 185 -11.71 -48.24 11.93
CA GLY A 185 -11.54 -47.08 11.05
C GLY A 185 -11.98 -47.38 9.63
N TYR A 186 -11.70 -46.46 8.71
CA TYR A 186 -11.91 -46.72 7.28
C TYR A 186 -11.00 -45.88 6.38
N PHE A 187 -10.50 -46.52 5.33
CA PHE A 187 -9.90 -45.83 4.18
C PHE A 187 -11.00 -45.21 3.34
N ASN A 188 -10.70 -44.08 2.71
CA ASN A 188 -11.61 -43.42 1.80
C ASN A 188 -10.85 -42.91 0.56
N VAL A 189 -11.52 -42.99 -0.60
CA VAL A 189 -11.10 -42.36 -1.86
C VAL A 189 -12.32 -41.65 -2.44
N GLY A 190 -12.19 -40.36 -2.69
CA GLY A 190 -13.30 -39.47 -3.01
C GLY A 190 -13.08 -38.65 -4.27
N ILE A 191 -14.20 -38.34 -4.91
CA ILE A 191 -14.33 -37.37 -5.99
C ILE A 191 -15.47 -36.41 -5.66
N GLY A 192 -15.30 -35.13 -5.97
CA GLY A 192 -16.28 -34.11 -5.65
C GLY A 192 -16.15 -32.86 -6.49
N LEU A 193 -17.09 -31.94 -6.28
CA LEU A 193 -17.07 -30.60 -6.83
C LEU A 193 -16.98 -29.60 -5.68
N THR A 194 -16.06 -28.65 -5.80
CA THR A 194 -15.95 -27.48 -4.94
C THR A 194 -16.38 -26.25 -5.75
N PHE A 195 -17.22 -25.42 -5.17
CA PHE A 195 -17.67 -24.15 -5.73
C PHE A 195 -17.08 -23.00 -4.90
N VAL A 196 -16.58 -21.99 -5.60
CA VAL A 196 -15.94 -20.80 -5.02
C VAL A 196 -16.97 -19.67 -4.99
N MET A 197 -17.14 -18.98 -3.86
CA MET A 197 -18.02 -17.81 -3.75
C MET A 197 -17.22 -16.56 -3.41
N GLY A 198 -17.60 -15.45 -4.05
CA GLY A 198 -17.08 -14.12 -3.74
C GLY A 198 -15.69 -13.84 -4.27
N ALA A 199 -15.26 -14.52 -5.35
CA ALA A 199 -13.94 -14.31 -5.95
C ALA A 199 -13.78 -12.92 -6.60
N GLY A 200 -14.89 -12.27 -6.98
CA GLY A 200 -14.88 -10.90 -7.49
C GLY A 200 -14.99 -9.82 -6.42
N LEU A 201 -15.38 -10.21 -5.19
CA LEU A 201 -15.52 -9.30 -4.04
C LEU A 201 -14.23 -9.19 -3.21
N THR A 202 -13.15 -9.79 -3.70
CA THR A 202 -11.87 -9.75 -3.01
C THR A 202 -11.07 -8.53 -3.41
N ASP A 203 -10.36 -8.00 -2.45
CA ASP A 203 -9.43 -6.89 -2.55
C ASP A 203 -8.02 -7.51 -2.48
N GLU A 204 -7.32 -7.66 -3.62
CA GLU A 204 -6.08 -8.47 -3.65
C GLU A 204 -4.85 -7.69 -3.21
N ASP A 205 -4.78 -6.39 -3.48
CA ASP A 205 -3.71 -5.48 -3.05
C ASP A 205 -4.01 -4.70 -1.77
N HIS A 206 -5.23 -4.84 -1.23
CA HIS A 206 -5.67 -4.28 0.05
C HIS A 206 -5.73 -2.76 0.05
N ASP A 207 -6.04 -2.15 -1.09
CA ASP A 207 -6.24 -0.71 -1.23
C ASP A 207 -7.65 -0.26 -0.83
N GLY A 208 -8.61 -1.20 -0.76
CA GLY A 208 -10.01 -0.97 -0.40
C GLY A 208 -10.99 -1.11 -1.57
N LEU A 209 -10.51 -1.32 -2.79
CA LEU A 209 -11.32 -1.69 -3.96
C LEU A 209 -11.42 -3.21 -4.08
N ASN A 210 -12.51 -3.67 -4.70
CA ASN A 210 -12.61 -5.10 -5.02
C ASN A 210 -12.26 -5.33 -6.48
N LYS A 211 -11.75 -6.51 -6.76
CA LYS A 211 -11.33 -6.98 -8.08
C LYS A 211 -12.34 -6.72 -9.19
N ASP A 212 -13.63 -6.99 -8.96
CA ASP A 212 -14.65 -6.77 -10.00
C ASP A 212 -14.78 -5.28 -10.33
N PHE A 213 -14.70 -4.42 -9.31
CA PHE A 213 -14.71 -2.97 -9.50
C PHE A 213 -13.46 -2.49 -10.21
N GLU A 214 -12.27 -2.93 -9.79
CA GLU A 214 -10.99 -2.55 -10.40
C GLU A 214 -10.92 -2.95 -11.88
N ILE A 215 -11.29 -4.19 -12.20
CA ILE A 215 -11.39 -4.65 -13.60
C ILE A 215 -12.39 -3.79 -14.39
N SER A 216 -13.46 -3.30 -13.77
CA SER A 216 -14.48 -2.48 -14.43
C SER A 216 -14.02 -1.07 -14.76
N ILE A 217 -13.12 -0.50 -13.96
CA ILE A 217 -12.55 0.85 -14.16
C ILE A 217 -11.19 0.80 -14.87
N GLY A 218 -10.58 -0.38 -14.98
CA GLY A 218 -9.33 -0.60 -15.70
C GLY A 218 -8.07 -0.52 -14.82
N THR A 219 -8.23 -0.33 -13.51
CA THR A 219 -7.13 -0.44 -12.54
C THR A 219 -6.70 -1.90 -12.35
N SER A 220 -5.56 -2.09 -11.72
CA SER A 220 -4.92 -3.40 -11.55
C SER A 220 -5.29 -4.03 -10.21
N PRO A 221 -6.00 -5.18 -10.18
CA PRO A 221 -6.40 -5.87 -8.95
C PRO A 221 -5.31 -6.32 -7.99
N THR A 222 -4.04 -6.11 -8.36
CA THR A 222 -2.85 -6.60 -7.67
C THR A 222 -1.83 -5.49 -7.44
N ASN A 223 -2.19 -4.24 -7.76
CA ASN A 223 -1.33 -3.09 -7.63
C ASN A 223 -2.17 -1.90 -7.16
N SER A 224 -2.00 -1.54 -5.89
CA SER A 224 -2.81 -0.52 -5.19
C SER A 224 -2.68 0.90 -5.75
N ASP A 225 -1.75 1.13 -6.68
CA ASP A 225 -1.43 2.43 -7.30
C ASP A 225 -1.13 2.16 -8.79
N SER A 226 -2.19 2.19 -9.60
CA SER A 226 -2.19 1.63 -10.96
C SER A 226 -1.35 2.45 -11.93
N ASP A 227 -1.28 3.77 -11.79
CA ASP A 227 -0.43 4.61 -12.62
C ASP A 227 0.95 4.88 -12.00
N GLY A 228 1.12 4.67 -10.70
CA GLY A 228 2.38 4.74 -9.98
C GLY A 228 2.80 6.16 -9.59
N ASP A 229 1.88 7.09 -9.37
CA ASP A 229 2.18 8.47 -8.93
C ASP A 229 2.41 8.60 -7.41
N GLY A 230 1.98 7.59 -6.63
CA GLY A 230 2.10 7.54 -5.18
C GLY A 230 0.79 7.71 -4.41
N ILE A 231 -0.36 7.86 -5.08
CA ILE A 231 -1.71 7.81 -4.51
C ILE A 231 -2.32 6.42 -4.78
N THR A 232 -3.16 5.91 -3.86
CA THR A 232 -3.83 4.63 -4.10
C THR A 232 -5.05 4.79 -5.00
N ASP A 233 -5.37 3.79 -5.82
CA ASP A 233 -6.53 3.81 -6.72
C ASP A 233 -7.82 4.10 -5.92
N TYR A 234 -7.94 3.50 -4.72
CA TYR A 234 -9.02 3.81 -3.79
C TYR A 234 -9.11 5.30 -3.42
N ASP A 235 -8.00 5.93 -3.04
CA ASP A 235 -7.96 7.33 -2.60
C ASP A 235 -8.21 8.30 -3.75
N GLU A 236 -7.68 8.02 -4.93
CA GLU A 236 -7.95 8.81 -6.13
C GLU A 236 -9.45 8.83 -6.44
N ILE A 237 -10.13 7.69 -6.33
CA ILE A 237 -11.57 7.60 -6.64
C ILE A 237 -12.45 8.18 -5.54
N ASN A 238 -12.12 7.92 -4.26
CA ASN A 238 -13.04 8.19 -3.14
C ASN A 238 -12.69 9.44 -2.34
N THR A 239 -11.44 9.92 -2.42
CA THR A 239 -10.93 11.05 -1.64
C THR A 239 -10.68 12.27 -2.53
N TYR A 240 -9.92 12.10 -3.61
CA TYR A 240 -9.43 13.21 -4.44
C TYR A 240 -10.22 13.42 -5.74
N ASN A 241 -10.98 12.41 -6.16
CA ASN A 241 -11.72 12.35 -7.42
C ASN A 241 -10.82 12.55 -8.67
N THR A 242 -9.57 12.10 -8.60
CA THR A 242 -8.61 12.07 -9.71
C THR A 242 -8.75 10.79 -10.54
N ASN A 243 -7.93 10.63 -11.58
CA ASN A 243 -7.97 9.48 -12.47
C ASN A 243 -6.85 8.47 -12.15
N PRO A 244 -7.17 7.28 -11.60
CA PRO A 244 -6.18 6.28 -11.15
C PRO A 244 -5.38 5.59 -12.25
N LEU A 245 -5.52 6.05 -13.48
CA LEU A 245 -4.79 5.56 -14.64
C LEU A 245 -3.94 6.68 -15.27
N ASN A 246 -3.85 7.84 -14.64
CA ASN A 246 -3.18 9.02 -15.16
C ASN A 246 -2.57 9.87 -14.03
N LYS A 247 -1.24 9.78 -13.90
CA LYS A 247 -0.45 10.46 -12.87
C LYS A 247 -0.66 11.97 -12.75
N ASP A 248 -1.19 12.62 -13.79
CA ASP A 248 -1.37 14.06 -13.94
C ASP A 248 -2.76 14.28 -14.55
N THR A 249 -3.78 14.33 -13.69
CA THR A 249 -5.19 14.21 -14.06
C THR A 249 -5.63 15.33 -15.00
N ASP A 250 -5.16 16.55 -14.79
CA ASP A 250 -5.52 17.71 -15.60
C ASP A 250 -4.51 18.07 -16.71
N ASN A 251 -3.34 17.44 -16.70
CA ASN A 251 -2.28 17.55 -17.71
C ASN A 251 -1.57 18.91 -17.74
N ASP A 252 -1.34 19.50 -16.58
CA ASP A 252 -0.66 20.79 -16.44
C ASP A 252 0.87 20.66 -16.26
N GLY A 253 1.36 19.44 -15.98
CA GLY A 253 2.77 19.11 -15.78
C GLY A 253 3.18 18.84 -14.34
N LEU A 254 2.26 18.84 -13.37
CA LEU A 254 2.45 18.28 -12.03
C LEU A 254 1.73 16.94 -11.91
N THR A 255 2.25 16.04 -11.08
CA THR A 255 1.50 14.82 -10.75
C THR A 255 0.48 15.10 -9.66
N ASP A 256 -0.64 14.37 -9.65
CA ASP A 256 -1.69 14.53 -8.63
C ASP A 256 -1.11 14.42 -7.22
N PHE A 257 -0.16 13.50 -7.01
CA PHE A 257 0.60 13.39 -5.76
C PHE A 257 1.31 14.69 -5.35
N ASP A 258 2.01 15.36 -6.27
CA ASP A 258 2.79 16.57 -6.01
C ASP A 258 1.85 17.75 -5.68
N GLU A 259 0.76 17.86 -6.43
CA GLU A 259 -0.27 18.88 -6.19
C GLU A 259 -0.91 18.73 -4.82
N ILE A 260 -1.33 17.51 -4.45
CA ILE A 260 -1.99 17.24 -3.18
C ILE A 260 -1.04 17.36 -1.98
N ASN A 261 0.20 16.83 -2.08
CA ASN A 261 1.06 16.65 -0.91
C ASN A 261 2.18 17.69 -0.79
N ILE A 262 2.54 18.38 -1.88
CA ILE A 262 3.65 19.34 -1.89
C ILE A 262 3.12 20.76 -2.07
N HIS A 263 2.26 20.99 -3.07
CA HIS A 263 1.84 22.33 -3.48
C HIS A 263 0.50 22.76 -2.89
N ASN A 264 -0.33 21.81 -2.45
CA ASN A 264 -1.73 22.02 -2.06
C ASN A 264 -2.57 22.70 -3.16
N SER A 265 -2.28 22.45 -4.45
CA SER A 265 -3.11 22.86 -5.59
C SER A 265 -4.27 21.88 -5.83
N ASP A 266 -5.23 22.21 -6.71
CA ASP A 266 -6.33 21.32 -7.11
C ASP A 266 -5.89 20.45 -8.30
N PRO A 267 -5.71 19.13 -8.15
CA PRO A 267 -5.19 18.21 -9.20
C PRO A 267 -6.13 17.97 -10.38
N LYS A 268 -7.13 18.82 -10.52
CA LYS A 268 -8.18 18.78 -11.53
C LYS A 268 -8.35 20.13 -12.21
N SER A 269 -7.52 21.10 -11.85
CA SER A 269 -7.54 22.46 -12.34
C SER A 269 -6.15 22.83 -12.80
N ILE A 270 -5.96 22.89 -14.12
CA ILE A 270 -4.70 23.30 -14.75
C ILE A 270 -4.19 24.69 -14.33
N ASP A 271 -4.95 25.45 -13.56
CA ASP A 271 -4.70 26.80 -13.05
C ASP A 271 -5.58 26.94 -11.78
N THR A 272 -4.99 26.67 -10.61
CA THR A 272 -5.73 26.56 -9.33
C THR A 272 -6.19 27.92 -8.84
N ASP A 273 -5.35 28.94 -8.91
CA ASP A 273 -5.70 30.25 -8.42
C ASP A 273 -6.48 31.10 -9.44
N GLY A 274 -6.40 30.77 -10.74
CA GLY A 274 -7.11 31.39 -11.85
C GLY A 274 -6.44 32.67 -12.39
N ASP A 275 -5.12 32.78 -12.39
CA ASP A 275 -4.38 33.94 -12.91
C ASP A 275 -3.93 33.82 -14.38
N ASP A 276 -4.33 32.73 -15.06
CA ASP A 276 -3.98 32.35 -16.42
C ASP A 276 -2.53 31.81 -16.59
N ILE A 277 -1.86 31.38 -15.52
CA ILE A 277 -0.66 30.55 -15.55
C ILE A 277 -1.02 29.13 -15.10
N PHE A 278 -0.40 28.11 -15.70
CA PHE A 278 -0.63 26.74 -15.23
C PHE A 278 0.20 26.40 -14.00
N ASP A 279 -0.34 25.65 -13.05
CA ASP A 279 0.33 25.34 -11.78
C ASP A 279 1.69 24.67 -12.02
N GLY A 280 1.75 23.75 -12.97
CA GLY A 280 2.99 23.13 -13.42
C GLY A 280 4.00 24.10 -14.01
N ALA A 281 3.57 25.17 -14.69
CA ALA A 281 4.46 26.21 -15.17
C ALA A 281 4.97 27.11 -14.03
N GLU A 282 4.10 27.46 -13.09
CA GLU A 282 4.44 28.22 -11.89
C GLU A 282 5.52 27.52 -11.07
N VAL A 283 5.31 26.25 -10.75
CA VAL A 283 6.26 25.46 -9.96
C VAL A 283 7.55 25.18 -10.75
N ASN A 284 7.45 24.72 -12.00
CA ASN A 284 8.62 24.22 -12.73
C ASN A 284 9.46 25.34 -13.36
N THR A 285 8.82 26.42 -13.82
CA THR A 285 9.48 27.48 -14.60
C THR A 285 9.65 28.76 -13.79
N TYR A 286 8.57 29.31 -13.23
CA TYR A 286 8.58 30.65 -12.63
C TYR A 286 8.96 30.66 -11.14
N LYS A 287 8.90 29.50 -10.47
CA LYS A 287 9.12 29.34 -9.03
C LYS A 287 8.15 30.18 -8.19
N THR A 288 6.93 30.33 -8.70
CA THR A 288 5.79 30.98 -8.05
C THR A 288 4.93 29.95 -7.32
N ASN A 289 3.92 30.42 -6.59
CA ASN A 289 3.01 29.61 -5.81
C ASN A 289 1.67 29.45 -6.55
N PRO A 290 1.29 28.22 -6.97
CA PRO A 290 0.08 27.97 -7.76
C PRO A 290 -1.26 28.27 -7.07
N ASN A 291 -1.19 28.65 -5.80
CA ASN A 291 -2.35 29.05 -5.00
C ASN A 291 -2.41 30.57 -4.77
N SER A 292 -1.60 31.37 -5.46
CA SER A 292 -1.46 32.81 -5.20
C SER A 292 -1.15 33.61 -6.47
N LYS A 293 -2.14 34.37 -6.94
CA LYS A 293 -2.04 35.28 -8.11
C LYS A 293 -0.92 36.32 -8.08
N ASP A 294 -0.29 36.47 -6.92
CA ASP A 294 0.73 37.44 -6.54
C ASP A 294 1.60 36.73 -5.50
N SER A 295 2.64 36.05 -5.98
CA SER A 295 3.44 35.11 -5.19
C SER A 295 4.37 35.80 -4.21
N ASP A 296 4.91 36.96 -4.58
CA ASP A 296 5.84 37.73 -3.74
C ASP A 296 5.16 38.84 -2.91
N ASN A 297 3.86 39.06 -3.13
CA ASN A 297 3.00 39.99 -2.41
C ASN A 297 3.42 41.46 -2.53
N ASP A 298 4.02 41.86 -3.66
CA ASP A 298 4.31 43.26 -3.97
C ASP A 298 3.05 44.02 -4.48
N GLY A 299 2.00 43.28 -4.85
CA GLY A 299 0.73 43.78 -5.35
C GLY A 299 0.63 43.86 -6.88
N LEU A 300 1.60 43.35 -7.62
CA LEU A 300 1.58 43.01 -9.03
C LEU A 300 1.32 41.51 -9.14
N GLY A 301 0.52 41.08 -10.12
CA GLY A 301 0.21 39.66 -10.26
C GLY A 301 1.22 38.95 -11.13
N ASP A 302 1.50 37.68 -10.85
CA ASP A 302 2.55 36.88 -11.48
C ASP A 302 2.42 36.90 -13.01
N ASN A 303 1.20 36.73 -13.53
CA ASN A 303 0.94 36.80 -14.97
C ASN A 303 1.31 38.17 -15.59
N TYR A 304 1.04 39.28 -14.88
CA TYR A 304 1.41 40.62 -15.35
C TYR A 304 2.92 40.81 -15.37
N GLU A 305 3.61 40.30 -14.37
CA GLU A 305 5.07 40.35 -14.28
C GLU A 305 5.70 39.58 -15.44
N ILE A 306 5.28 38.33 -15.64
CA ILE A 306 5.80 37.47 -16.69
C ILE A 306 5.51 38.04 -18.07
N ASN A 307 4.29 38.53 -18.34
CA ASN A 307 3.88 38.88 -19.70
C ASN A 307 4.10 40.35 -20.06
N ALA A 308 3.85 41.29 -19.14
CA ALA A 308 3.89 42.72 -19.42
C ALA A 308 5.23 43.37 -19.04
N TYR A 309 5.78 43.08 -17.86
CA TYR A 309 6.92 43.82 -17.31
C TYR A 309 8.24 43.06 -17.35
N LYS A 310 8.21 41.74 -17.53
CA LYS A 310 9.40 40.85 -17.55
C LYS A 310 10.21 40.90 -16.26
N THR A 311 9.54 41.22 -15.13
CA THR A 311 10.08 41.12 -13.78
C THR A 311 10.05 39.67 -13.28
N ASN A 312 10.65 39.43 -12.11
CA ASN A 312 10.66 38.11 -11.47
C ASN A 312 9.47 37.98 -10.50
N PRO A 313 8.42 37.21 -10.84
CA PRO A 313 7.20 37.11 -10.03
C PRO A 313 7.35 36.45 -8.66
N ALA A 314 8.52 35.86 -8.38
CA ALA A 314 8.85 35.31 -7.07
C ALA A 314 9.68 36.27 -6.21
N ASN A 315 9.89 37.51 -6.66
CA ASN A 315 10.77 38.47 -6.01
C ASN A 315 10.29 39.92 -6.18
N ASN A 316 9.82 40.50 -5.08
CA ASN A 316 9.18 41.81 -5.03
C ASN A 316 10.08 43.01 -5.38
N ASP A 317 11.37 42.80 -5.62
CA ASP A 317 12.39 43.80 -5.95
C ASP A 317 13.36 43.15 -6.95
N SER A 318 12.97 43.15 -8.22
CA SER A 318 13.58 42.36 -9.30
C SER A 318 15.04 42.71 -9.57
N ASP A 319 15.41 43.97 -9.45
CA ASP A 319 16.78 44.46 -9.65
C ASP A 319 17.57 44.71 -8.35
N SER A 320 16.92 44.49 -7.19
CA SER A 320 17.51 44.56 -5.86
C SER A 320 17.99 45.94 -5.43
N ASP A 321 17.29 47.00 -5.86
CA ASP A 321 17.63 48.38 -5.57
C ASP A 321 16.93 48.99 -4.33
N LYS A 322 16.05 48.19 -3.69
CA LYS A 322 15.18 48.48 -2.54
C LYS A 322 13.87 49.20 -2.86
N LEU A 323 13.45 49.24 -4.11
CA LEU A 323 12.08 49.57 -4.50
C LEU A 323 11.34 48.29 -4.85
N TYR A 324 10.01 48.32 -4.70
CA TYR A 324 9.20 47.22 -5.19
C TYR A 324 8.83 47.45 -6.65
N ASP A 325 8.77 46.38 -7.44
CA ASP A 325 8.50 46.44 -8.88
C ASP A 325 7.21 47.23 -9.18
N LYS A 326 6.16 46.99 -8.40
CA LYS A 326 4.92 47.76 -8.50
C LYS A 326 5.11 49.26 -8.24
N GLU A 327 5.92 49.64 -7.25
CA GLU A 327 6.18 51.06 -6.94
C GLU A 327 6.90 51.74 -8.10
N GLU A 328 7.90 51.08 -8.66
CA GLU A 328 8.63 51.55 -9.83
C GLU A 328 7.72 51.75 -11.02
N ILE A 329 6.92 50.74 -11.37
CA ILE A 329 5.99 50.81 -12.50
C ILE A 329 4.91 51.87 -12.30
N GLN A 330 4.29 51.94 -11.12
CA GLN A 330 3.09 52.76 -10.91
C GLN A 330 3.40 54.18 -10.45
N LYS A 331 4.41 54.36 -9.58
CA LYS A 331 4.68 55.62 -8.89
C LYS A 331 5.89 56.36 -9.45
N TYR A 332 7.02 55.69 -9.63
CA TYR A 332 8.28 56.36 -9.98
C TYR A 332 8.56 56.38 -11.49
N LYS A 333 7.95 55.45 -12.24
CA LYS A 333 8.12 55.26 -13.69
C LYS A 333 9.54 54.89 -14.11
N THR A 334 10.27 54.20 -13.24
CA THR A 334 11.60 53.59 -13.46
C THR A 334 11.45 52.20 -14.11
N ASP A 335 12.56 51.62 -14.57
CA ASP A 335 12.60 50.25 -15.11
C ASP A 335 12.89 49.26 -13.98
N PRO A 336 11.93 48.41 -13.55
CA PRO A 336 12.10 47.52 -12.40
C PRO A 336 13.12 46.38 -12.60
N ASN A 337 13.71 46.29 -13.80
CA ASN A 337 14.79 45.36 -14.09
C ASN A 337 16.16 46.05 -14.19
N ASN A 338 16.24 47.33 -13.82
CA ASN A 338 17.44 48.12 -13.94
C ASN A 338 17.57 49.10 -12.77
N ALA A 339 18.40 48.70 -11.80
CA ALA A 339 18.59 49.43 -10.55
C ALA A 339 19.03 50.90 -10.72
N ASP A 340 19.55 51.32 -11.89
CA ASP A 340 19.95 52.69 -12.20
C ASP A 340 19.35 53.06 -13.56
N THR A 341 18.09 53.54 -13.57
CA THR A 341 17.31 53.74 -14.79
C THR A 341 17.93 54.80 -15.70
N ASP A 342 18.49 55.86 -15.14
CA ASP A 342 19.05 56.97 -15.91
C ASP A 342 20.58 56.87 -16.16
N GLY A 343 21.24 55.94 -15.48
CA GLY A 343 22.64 55.56 -15.70
C GLY A 343 23.64 56.53 -15.10
N ASP A 344 23.28 57.27 -14.05
CA ASP A 344 24.12 58.30 -13.44
C ASP A 344 25.00 57.80 -12.27
N GLY A 345 24.86 56.51 -11.91
CA GLY A 345 25.66 55.83 -10.90
C GLY A 345 25.09 55.86 -9.49
N LEU A 346 23.85 56.30 -9.30
CA LEU A 346 23.02 56.03 -8.12
C LEU A 346 21.88 55.10 -8.49
N SER A 347 21.47 54.24 -7.56
CA SER A 347 20.29 53.40 -7.83
C SER A 347 19.00 54.21 -7.66
N ASP A 348 17.93 53.85 -8.37
CA ASP A 348 16.64 54.55 -8.32
C ASP A 348 16.12 54.60 -6.86
N GLY A 349 16.28 53.49 -6.14
CA GLY A 349 16.01 53.35 -4.72
C GLY A 349 16.89 54.24 -3.83
N GLU A 350 18.18 54.42 -4.12
CA GLU A 350 19.02 55.37 -3.39
C GLU A 350 18.55 56.81 -3.59
N GLU A 351 18.25 57.17 -4.83
CA GLU A 351 17.72 58.48 -5.18
C GLU A 351 16.42 58.78 -4.46
N ILE A 352 15.47 57.86 -4.47
CA ILE A 352 14.16 58.04 -3.84
C ILE A 352 14.26 57.98 -2.31
N ILE A 353 15.00 57.04 -1.74
CA ILE A 353 15.00 56.78 -0.30
C ILE A 353 15.95 57.75 0.43
N LYS A 354 17.16 57.94 -0.09
CA LYS A 354 18.26 58.64 0.59
C LYS A 354 18.45 60.07 0.10
N TYR A 355 18.46 60.31 -1.20
CA TYR A 355 18.81 61.62 -1.78
C TYR A 355 17.60 62.52 -2.09
N LYS A 356 16.41 61.94 -2.22
CA LYS A 356 15.15 62.58 -2.62
C LYS A 356 15.27 63.29 -3.98
N THR A 357 16.00 62.69 -4.91
CA THR A 357 16.18 63.14 -6.31
C THR A 357 15.25 62.39 -7.27
N ASN A 358 15.34 62.68 -8.57
CA ASN A 358 14.45 62.14 -9.58
C ASN A 358 15.19 61.06 -10.40
N PRO A 359 14.82 59.78 -10.29
CA PRO A 359 15.54 58.64 -10.88
C PRO A 359 15.43 58.47 -12.40
N LEU A 360 14.97 59.53 -13.08
CA LEU A 360 14.80 59.56 -14.53
C LEU A 360 15.65 60.67 -15.16
N VAL A 361 16.49 61.33 -14.37
CA VAL A 361 17.24 62.51 -14.77
C VAL A 361 18.65 62.42 -14.18
N PRO A 362 19.68 62.24 -15.03
CA PRO A 362 21.05 62.12 -14.57
C PRO A 362 21.49 63.40 -13.83
N ASP A 363 21.50 63.36 -12.49
CA ASP A 363 21.77 64.52 -11.64
C ASP A 363 22.72 64.24 -10.46
N SER A 364 23.32 63.04 -10.40
CA SER A 364 24.28 62.60 -9.39
C SER A 364 25.49 63.52 -9.20
N GLU A 365 25.88 64.29 -10.22
CA GLU A 365 26.96 65.28 -10.12
C GLU A 365 26.63 66.45 -9.15
N ASN A 366 25.33 66.72 -8.89
CA ASN A 366 24.89 67.77 -7.95
C ASN A 366 24.64 67.25 -6.54
N ILE A 367 24.61 65.93 -6.35
CA ILE A 367 24.53 65.33 -5.03
C ILE A 367 25.90 65.47 -4.39
N GLN A 368 26.04 66.42 -3.46
CA GLN A 368 27.20 66.47 -2.58
C GLN A 368 27.24 65.16 -1.78
N ARG A 369 27.91 64.14 -2.34
CA ARG A 369 28.46 63.04 -1.56
C ARG A 369 29.26 63.73 -0.46
N ILE A 370 28.74 63.71 0.77
CA ILE A 370 29.58 63.87 1.94
C ILE A 370 30.42 62.59 1.93
N SER A 371 31.44 62.54 1.07
CA SER A 371 32.43 61.50 1.12
C SER A 371 33.16 61.69 2.45
N ASP A 372 33.52 60.57 3.06
CA ASP A 372 34.36 60.50 4.25
C ASP A 372 35.75 61.16 4.05
N ASP A 373 36.01 61.79 2.90
CA ASP A 373 37.23 62.52 2.54
C ASP A 373 37.39 63.88 3.24
N LYS A 374 36.45 64.26 4.13
CA LYS A 374 36.73 65.28 5.15
C LYS A 374 37.30 64.71 6.45
N ALA A 375 37.76 63.46 6.44
CA ALA A 375 38.72 63.01 7.45
C ALA A 375 40.06 63.74 7.26
N PHE A 376 40.54 64.35 8.35
CA PHE A 376 41.81 65.06 8.45
C PHE A 376 42.95 64.27 7.80
N ASN A 377 43.48 64.75 6.66
CA ASN A 377 44.54 64.06 5.92
C ASN A 377 45.90 64.22 6.66
N LEU A 378 46.29 63.21 7.44
CA LEU A 378 47.55 63.17 8.20
C LEU A 378 48.80 62.82 7.36
N ASN A 379 48.75 62.92 6.03
CA ASN A 379 49.88 62.61 5.15
C ASN A 379 50.85 63.79 4.93
N GLN A 380 51.19 64.54 5.97
CA GLN A 380 52.43 65.31 6.00
C GLN A 380 53.37 64.64 7.00
N GLN A 381 54.62 64.38 6.58
CA GLN A 381 55.68 63.70 7.35
C GLN A 381 56.20 64.49 8.56
N ASN A 382 55.33 65.21 9.27
CA ASN A 382 55.64 65.91 10.51
C ASN A 382 54.71 65.41 11.61
N GLN A 383 55.28 65.10 12.77
CA GLN A 383 54.54 64.72 13.97
C GLN A 383 53.71 65.92 14.45
N THR A 384 52.38 65.88 14.26
CA THR A 384 51.47 66.90 14.80
C THR A 384 51.12 66.55 16.25
N ILE A 385 51.55 67.39 17.19
CA ILE A 385 51.20 67.26 18.61
C ILE A 385 50.00 68.17 18.89
N LEU A 386 48.87 67.58 19.27
CA LEU A 386 47.67 68.31 19.69
C LEU A 386 47.73 68.54 21.21
N GLU A 387 48.34 69.65 21.65
CA GLU A 387 48.31 70.04 23.06
C GLU A 387 46.94 70.64 23.45
N GLY A 388 46.43 70.24 24.62
CA GLY A 388 45.21 70.83 25.19
C GLY A 388 43.89 70.19 24.76
N ILE A 389 43.90 69.12 23.95
CA ILE A 389 42.70 68.34 23.65
C ILE A 389 42.43 67.33 24.76
N SER A 390 41.23 67.38 25.32
CA SER A 390 40.75 66.46 26.35
C SER A 390 39.61 65.60 25.83
N PHE A 391 39.62 64.32 26.19
CA PHE A 391 38.60 63.35 25.83
C PHE A 391 37.67 63.07 27.02
N GLU A 392 36.45 62.63 26.74
CA GLU A 392 35.62 62.02 27.77
C GLU A 392 36.30 60.76 28.31
N LEU A 393 36.18 60.54 29.63
CA LEU A 393 36.82 59.41 30.30
C LEU A 393 36.36 58.09 29.65
N ASN A 394 37.31 57.31 29.12
CA ASN A 394 37.09 56.04 28.42
C ASN A 394 36.27 56.09 27.12
N LYS A 395 36.18 57.25 26.46
CA LYS A 395 35.61 57.37 25.10
C LYS A 395 36.60 58.05 24.15
N ALA A 396 36.42 57.82 22.85
CA ALA A 396 37.17 58.51 21.80
C ALA A 396 36.58 59.89 21.43
N GLU A 397 35.58 60.37 22.19
CA GLU A 397 34.88 61.62 21.94
C GLU A 397 35.55 62.78 22.68
N ILE A 398 35.78 63.90 21.99
CA ILE A 398 36.42 65.10 22.55
C ILE A 398 35.43 65.95 23.34
N LEU A 399 35.89 66.53 24.45
CA LEU A 399 35.08 67.46 25.23
C LEU A 399 34.75 68.73 24.41
N GLU A 400 33.59 69.33 24.69
CA GLU A 400 33.08 70.48 23.93
C GLU A 400 34.03 71.69 23.94
N ASN A 401 34.77 71.88 25.05
CA ASN A 401 35.81 72.91 25.15
C ASN A 401 37.00 72.64 24.20
N SER A 402 37.27 71.39 23.88
CA SER A 402 38.35 70.95 22.98
C SER A 402 37.95 71.06 21.50
N LYS A 403 36.64 71.04 21.17
CA LYS A 403 36.15 71.27 19.79
C LYS A 403 36.56 72.63 19.24
N LYS A 404 36.54 73.68 20.08
CA LYS A 404 37.00 75.03 19.69
C LYS A 404 38.50 75.09 19.39
N ILE A 405 39.31 74.33 20.13
CA ILE A 405 40.76 74.25 19.93
C ILE A 405 41.05 73.51 18.62
N LEU A 406 40.33 72.42 18.36
CA LEU A 406 40.46 71.66 17.11
C LEU A 406 40.02 72.48 15.88
N GLN A 407 38.95 73.28 16.00
CA GLN A 407 38.51 74.20 14.93
C GLN A 407 39.48 75.34 14.62
N GLN A 408 40.38 75.70 15.55
CA GLN A 408 41.43 76.70 15.30
C GLN A 408 42.69 76.08 14.65
N ALA A 409 42.84 74.76 14.73
CA ALA A 409 43.94 74.00 14.15
C ALA A 409 43.62 73.42 12.75
N LEU A 410 42.32 73.32 12.42
CA LEU A 410 41.74 73.13 11.09
C LEU A 410 41.71 74.45 10.33
#